data_AF-A0A3D1Z9X6-F1
#
_entry.id   AF-A0A3D1Z9X6-F1
#
_cell.length_a   1.000
_cell.length_b   1.000
_cell.length_c   1.000
_cell.angle_alpha   90.00
_cell.angle_beta   90.00
_cell.angle_gamma   90.00
#
_symmetry.space_group_name_H-M   'P 1'
#
loop_
_entity.id
_entity.type
_entity.pdbx_description
1 polymer ?
#
loop_
_entity_poly.entity_id
_entity_poly.type
_entity_poly.pdbx_seq_one_letter_code
_entity_poly.pdbx_strand_id
1 'polypeptide(L)'
;MSASNLQEQTQFLKYSRTVGMTTMRGRGFYYPVDSAMARDGRIYVVNRSSERAPADTVRVTMLNMDGEYFGVFGAGGDGEGEFLWPSGIALDGDGRVYVSDEHLHRITVFTASGDFVFSWGAHGSGEGELD
;
A
#
# COMPACT_ATOMS: atom_id res chain seq x y z
N MET A 1 -33.04 12.25 -46.10
CA MET A 1 -31.59 12.01 -46.29
C MET A 1 -30.96 11.76 -44.93
N SER A 2 -30.52 10.52 -44.73
CA SER A 2 -29.56 9.98 -43.74
C SER A 2 -29.30 10.76 -42.44
N ALA A 3 -29.88 10.27 -41.34
CA ALA A 3 -29.28 10.41 -40.01
C ALA A 3 -28.02 9.52 -39.96
N SER A 4 -26.84 10.14 -39.94
CA SER A 4 -25.57 9.44 -39.78
C SER A 4 -25.39 8.99 -38.34
N ASN A 5 -25.31 7.67 -38.16
CA ASN A 5 -24.90 6.96 -36.95
C ASN A 5 -23.71 7.64 -36.25
N LEU A 6 -23.95 8.15 -35.05
CA LEU A 6 -22.90 8.45 -34.09
C LEU A 6 -22.53 7.12 -33.40
N GLN A 7 -21.27 6.73 -33.54
CA GLN A 7 -20.68 5.53 -32.95
C GLN A 7 -20.91 5.51 -31.43
N GLU A 8 -21.58 4.47 -30.92
CA GLU A 8 -21.58 4.16 -29.49
C GLU A 8 -20.16 3.75 -29.09
N GLN A 9 -19.41 4.66 -28.47
CA GLN A 9 -18.26 4.26 -27.66
C GLN A 9 -18.78 3.60 -26.39
N THR A 10 -18.88 2.28 -26.40
CA THR A 10 -19.15 1.49 -25.19
C THR A 10 -17.94 1.58 -24.27
N GLN A 11 -17.99 2.46 -23.26
CA GLN A 11 -17.04 2.41 -22.16
C GLN A 11 -17.17 1.05 -21.44
N PHE A 12 -16.16 0.20 -21.60
CA PHE A 12 -16.08 -1.11 -20.95
C PHE A 12 -15.93 -1.00 -19.42
N LEU A 13 -15.40 0.12 -18.93
CA LEU A 13 -15.30 0.43 -17.51
C LEU A 13 -16.04 1.74 -17.21
N LYS A 14 -16.87 1.72 -16.17
CA LYS A 14 -17.51 2.91 -15.62
C LYS A 14 -16.84 3.22 -14.29
N TYR A 15 -16.36 4.46 -14.15
CA TYR A 15 -15.93 4.96 -12.85
C TYR A 15 -17.08 4.78 -11.85
N SER A 16 -16.75 4.24 -10.67
CA SER A 16 -17.71 4.05 -9.59
C SER A 16 -17.53 5.11 -8.51
N ARG A 17 -16.35 5.16 -7.89
CA ARG A 17 -16.06 6.07 -6.79
C ARG A 17 -14.56 6.28 -6.56
N THR A 18 -14.26 7.31 -5.79
CA THR A 18 -12.94 7.60 -5.21
C THR A 18 -12.96 7.26 -3.74
N VAL A 19 -11.91 6.61 -3.26
CA VAL A 19 -11.69 6.32 -1.85
C VAL A 19 -10.47 7.13 -1.39
N GLY A 20 -10.61 7.76 -0.22
CA GLY A 20 -9.56 8.57 0.40
C GLY A 20 -9.48 10.02 -0.08
N MET A 21 -8.50 10.74 0.47
CA MET A 21 -8.19 12.14 0.18
C MET A 21 -6.71 12.40 0.46
N THR A 22 -6.14 13.45 -0.14
CA THR A 22 -4.73 13.82 0.11
C THR A 22 -4.58 14.43 1.51
N THR A 23 -4.08 13.64 2.44
CA THR A 23 -3.70 14.11 3.79
C THR A 23 -2.56 13.26 4.31
N MET A 24 -1.64 13.92 5.02
CA MET A 24 -0.51 13.26 5.66
C MET A 24 -0.93 12.32 6.78
N ARG A 25 -2.16 12.37 7.31
CA ARG A 25 -2.59 11.59 8.50
C ARG A 25 -4.01 11.06 8.42
N GLY A 26 -4.29 10.03 9.21
CA GLY A 26 -5.60 9.41 9.36
C GLY A 26 -6.05 8.70 8.09
N ARG A 27 -7.33 8.86 7.74
CA ARG A 27 -8.03 8.17 6.63
C ARG A 27 -7.60 8.56 5.20
N GLY A 28 -6.48 9.24 5.03
CA GLY A 28 -6.03 9.65 3.71
C GLY A 28 -4.59 9.25 3.41
N PHE A 29 -4.19 9.63 2.22
CA PHE A 29 -3.01 9.10 1.57
C PHE A 29 -2.02 10.23 1.28
N TYR A 30 -0.75 9.92 1.48
CA TYR A 30 0.35 10.80 1.16
C TYR A 30 1.37 9.96 0.41
N TYR A 31 1.60 10.29 -0.86
CA TYR A 31 2.37 9.46 -1.80
C TYR A 31 2.04 7.95 -1.72
N PRO A 32 0.78 7.54 -1.94
CA PRO A 32 0.45 6.12 -2.03
C PRO A 32 1.21 5.50 -3.20
N VAL A 33 1.86 4.36 -2.97
CA VAL A 33 2.67 3.68 -3.99
C VAL A 33 1.97 2.45 -4.53
N ASP A 34 1.38 1.66 -3.64
CA ASP A 34 0.75 0.39 -3.96
C ASP A 34 -0.36 0.05 -2.97
N SER A 35 -1.24 -0.87 -3.36
CA SER A 35 -2.34 -1.34 -2.53
C SER A 35 -2.67 -2.80 -2.76
N ALA A 36 -3.08 -3.50 -1.70
CA ALA A 36 -3.61 -4.85 -1.76
C ALA A 36 -4.95 -4.95 -1.03
N MET A 37 -5.85 -5.81 -1.51
CA MET A 37 -7.16 -6.02 -0.91
C MET A 37 -7.31 -7.47 -0.45
N ALA A 38 -7.64 -7.66 0.83
CA ALA A 38 -7.97 -8.95 1.41
C ALA A 38 -9.38 -9.40 1.01
N ARG A 39 -9.66 -10.69 1.20
CA ARG A 39 -10.96 -11.31 0.84
C ARG A 39 -12.14 -10.76 1.65
N ASP A 40 -11.87 -10.23 2.84
CA ASP A 40 -12.87 -9.56 3.70
C ASP A 40 -13.16 -8.11 3.27
N GLY A 41 -12.50 -7.62 2.21
CA GLY A 41 -12.66 -6.26 1.70
C GLY A 41 -11.77 -5.23 2.37
N ARG A 42 -10.88 -5.61 3.30
CA ARG A 42 -9.86 -4.71 3.85
C ARG A 42 -8.80 -4.42 2.79
N ILE A 43 -8.57 -3.14 2.54
CA ILE A 43 -7.55 -2.59 1.67
C ILE A 43 -6.40 -2.08 2.52
N TYR A 44 -5.19 -2.46 2.14
CA TYR A 44 -3.94 -1.97 2.68
C TYR A 44 -3.30 -1.08 1.61
N VAL A 45 -2.98 0.16 1.95
CA VAL A 45 -2.34 1.11 1.03
C VAL A 45 -1.01 1.52 1.63
N VAL A 46 0.09 1.27 0.93
CA VAL A 46 1.41 1.70 1.37
C VAL A 46 1.63 3.16 0.98
N ASN A 47 2.02 3.98 1.94
CA ASN A 47 2.24 5.41 1.79
C ASN A 47 3.72 5.70 2.02
N ARG A 48 4.35 6.35 1.04
CA ARG A 48 5.70 6.90 1.18
C ARG A 48 5.64 8.33 1.72
N SER A 49 6.82 8.86 2.04
CA SER A 49 6.98 10.26 2.35
C SER A 49 8.39 10.71 2.00
N SER A 50 8.66 12.01 2.12
CA SER A 50 10.03 12.49 2.13
C SER A 50 10.75 11.96 3.37
N GLU A 51 12.04 11.63 3.26
CA GLU A 51 12.90 11.26 4.39
C GLU A 51 12.96 12.34 5.49
N ARG A 52 12.62 13.59 5.15
CA ARG A 52 12.57 14.71 6.11
C ARG A 52 11.21 14.87 6.78
N ALA A 53 10.21 14.11 6.36
CA ALA A 53 8.89 14.16 6.94
C ALA A 53 8.86 13.42 8.28
N PRO A 54 7.89 13.73 9.16
CA PRO A 54 7.69 12.96 10.37
C PRO A 54 7.53 11.46 10.11
N ALA A 55 8.09 10.62 10.98
CA ALA A 55 8.09 9.16 10.82
C ALA A 55 6.67 8.57 10.64
N ASP A 56 5.65 9.18 11.24
CA ASP A 56 4.26 8.72 11.14
C ASP A 56 3.60 8.94 9.76
N THR A 57 4.36 9.47 8.79
CA THR A 57 3.90 9.69 7.41
C THR A 57 4.25 8.56 6.46
N VAL A 58 5.27 7.75 6.76
CA VAL A 58 5.55 6.50 6.05
C VAL A 58 4.81 5.38 6.76
N ARG A 59 3.81 4.77 6.11
CA ARG A 59 2.91 3.83 6.78
C ARG A 59 2.07 3.02 5.81
N VAL A 60 1.49 1.95 6.32
CA VAL A 60 0.36 1.27 5.67
C VAL A 60 -0.94 1.78 6.27
N THR A 61 -1.85 2.27 5.43
CA THR A 61 -3.20 2.68 5.82
C THR A 61 -4.18 1.54 5.54
N MET A 62 -5.02 1.21 6.51
CA MET A 62 -6.04 0.16 6.40
C MET A 62 -7.45 0.77 6.31
N LEU A 63 -8.21 0.38 5.30
CA LEU A 63 -9.57 0.85 5.06
C LEU A 63 -10.39 -0.13 4.22
N ASN A 64 -11.64 0.18 3.86
CA ASN A 64 -12.41 -0.57 2.85
C ASN A 64 -12.93 0.35 1.73
N MET A 65 -13.63 -0.24 0.76
CA MET A 65 -14.21 0.48 -0.39
C MET A 65 -15.32 1.47 -0.01
N ASP A 66 -15.88 1.37 1.20
CA ASP A 66 -16.83 2.35 1.76
C ASP A 66 -16.15 3.50 2.49
N GLY A 67 -14.82 3.45 2.61
CA GLY A 67 -14.01 4.46 3.29
C GLY A 67 -14.05 4.33 4.81
N GLU A 68 -14.52 3.19 5.34
CA GLU A 68 -14.32 2.85 6.75
C GLU A 68 -12.83 2.67 7.00
N TYR A 69 -12.32 3.30 8.06
CA TYR A 69 -10.90 3.36 8.38
C TYR A 69 -10.60 2.46 9.58
N PHE A 70 -9.66 1.54 9.40
CA PHE A 70 -9.30 0.55 10.43
C PHE A 70 -8.01 0.90 11.18
N GLY A 71 -7.30 1.93 10.75
CA GLY A 71 -6.05 2.34 11.37
C GLY A 71 -4.88 2.36 10.38
N VAL A 72 -3.69 2.48 10.95
CA VAL A 72 -2.41 2.46 10.24
C VAL A 72 -1.42 1.62 11.01
N PHE A 73 -0.39 1.13 10.33
CA PHE A 73 0.78 0.53 10.96
C PHE A 73 2.06 0.86 10.18
N GLY A 74 3.19 0.58 10.83
CA GLY A 74 4.51 0.99 10.38
C GLY A 74 4.80 2.47 10.58
N ALA A 75 6.07 2.82 10.44
CA ALA A 75 6.60 4.17 10.57
C ALA A 75 7.87 4.35 9.73
N GLY A 76 8.29 5.59 9.56
CA GLY A 76 9.57 5.95 8.95
C GLY A 76 10.75 5.58 9.86
N GLY A 77 11.70 4.80 9.34
CA GLY A 77 12.88 4.34 10.06
C GLY A 77 13.42 3.01 9.50
N ASP A 78 14.44 2.45 10.15
CA ASP A 78 15.09 1.20 9.74
C ASP A 78 14.90 0.05 10.73
N GLY A 79 14.20 0.28 11.84
CA GLY A 79 13.88 -0.70 12.88
C GLY A 79 12.80 -1.72 12.48
N GLU A 80 12.39 -2.52 13.46
CA GLU A 80 11.34 -3.53 13.31
C GLU A 80 10.00 -2.88 12.96
N GLY A 81 9.40 -3.31 11.85
CA GLY A 81 8.14 -2.74 11.37
C GLY A 81 8.26 -1.34 10.74
N GLU A 82 9.47 -0.78 10.66
CA GLU A 82 9.74 0.53 10.05
C GLU A 82 10.19 0.41 8.59
N PHE A 83 10.07 1.52 7.86
CA PHE A 83 10.39 1.63 6.45
C PHE A 83 11.13 2.93 6.14
N LEU A 84 12.01 2.89 5.15
CA LEU A 84 12.56 4.08 4.52
C LEU A 84 11.84 4.34 3.20
N TRP A 85 11.95 3.44 2.21
CA TRP A 85 11.31 3.61 0.90
C TRP A 85 10.43 2.40 0.52
N PRO A 86 9.27 2.22 1.17
CA PRO A 86 8.41 1.06 0.92
C PRO A 86 7.81 1.09 -0.49
N SER A 87 8.07 0.06 -1.30
CA SER A 87 7.80 0.04 -2.76
C SER A 87 6.59 -0.77 -3.18
N GLY A 88 6.14 -1.75 -2.40
CA GLY A 88 5.09 -2.67 -2.81
C GLY A 88 4.45 -3.37 -1.63
N ILE A 89 3.25 -3.91 -1.84
CA ILE A 89 2.48 -4.61 -0.80
C ILE A 89 1.76 -5.85 -1.36
N ALA A 90 1.84 -6.96 -0.65
CA ALA A 90 1.16 -8.20 -1.01
C ALA A 90 0.58 -8.91 0.22
N LEU A 91 -0.41 -9.78 -0.02
CA LEU A 91 -1.05 -10.59 1.03
C LEU A 91 -0.85 -12.07 0.73
N ASP A 92 -0.63 -12.88 1.76
CA ASP A 92 -0.70 -14.34 1.65
C ASP A 92 -2.12 -14.88 1.90
N GLY A 93 -2.26 -16.21 1.88
CA GLY A 93 -3.55 -16.89 2.11
C GLY A 93 -4.08 -16.78 3.54
N ASP A 94 -3.19 -16.51 4.51
CA ASP A 94 -3.54 -16.34 5.93
C ASP A 94 -3.80 -14.86 6.28
N GLY A 95 -3.65 -13.96 5.30
CA GLY A 95 -3.86 -12.52 5.45
C GLY A 95 -2.67 -11.78 6.06
N ARG A 96 -1.47 -12.39 6.10
CA ARG A 96 -0.25 -11.65 6.44
C ARG A 96 0.07 -10.64 5.37
N VAL A 97 0.60 -9.51 5.80
CA VAL A 97 0.93 -8.38 4.94
C VAL A 97 2.43 -8.34 4.73
N TYR A 98 2.85 -8.36 3.46
CA TYR A 98 4.24 -8.29 3.05
C TYR A 98 4.48 -6.93 2.42
N VAL A 99 5.46 -6.18 2.92
CA VAL A 99 5.83 -4.88 2.38
C VAL A 99 7.30 -4.92 1.98
N SER A 100 7.59 -4.59 0.72
CA SER A 100 8.97 -4.44 0.25
C SER A 100 9.47 -3.02 0.51
N ASP A 101 10.74 -2.89 0.87
CA ASP A 101 11.44 -1.62 1.02
C ASP A 101 12.65 -1.60 0.09
N GLU A 102 12.66 -0.63 -0.82
CA GLU A 102 13.66 -0.46 -1.86
C GLU A 102 15.00 0.01 -1.30
N HIS A 103 14.99 0.85 -0.26
CA HIS A 103 16.21 1.40 0.33
C HIS A 103 16.84 0.41 1.31
N LEU A 104 16.01 -0.30 2.07
CA LEU A 104 16.47 -1.27 3.06
C LEU A 104 16.76 -2.64 2.46
N HIS A 105 16.44 -2.86 1.18
CA HIS A 105 16.56 -4.16 0.51
C HIS A 105 15.90 -5.27 1.34
N ARG A 106 14.69 -4.97 1.84
CA ARG A 106 14.03 -5.75 2.88
C ARG A 106 12.57 -6.03 2.55
N ILE A 107 12.12 -7.24 2.84
CA ILE A 107 10.70 -7.56 2.98
C ILE A 107 10.37 -7.60 4.46
N THR A 108 9.38 -6.80 4.87
CA THR A 108 8.86 -6.77 6.24
C THR A 108 7.47 -7.39 6.25
N VAL A 109 7.22 -8.31 7.20
CA VAL A 109 5.95 -9.05 7.32
C VAL A 109 5.19 -8.63 8.56
N PHE A 110 3.89 -8.45 8.39
CA PHE A 110 2.96 -8.08 9.43
C PHE A 110 1.78 -9.06 9.52
N THR A 111 1.14 -9.11 10.67
CA THR A 111 -0.19 -9.70 10.82
C THR A 111 -1.24 -8.87 10.05
N ALA A 112 -2.44 -9.43 9.85
CA ALA A 112 -3.56 -8.69 9.28
C ALA A 112 -4.01 -7.47 10.12
N SER A 113 -3.61 -7.40 11.39
CA SER A 113 -3.83 -6.24 12.29
C SER A 113 -2.70 -5.21 12.22
N GLY A 114 -1.59 -5.51 11.54
CA GLY A 114 -0.46 -4.59 11.39
C GLY A 114 0.66 -4.78 12.43
N ASP A 115 0.66 -5.88 13.17
CA ASP A 115 1.74 -6.19 14.12
C ASP A 115 2.93 -6.78 13.36
N PHE A 116 4.14 -6.31 13.63
CA PHE A 116 5.36 -6.87 13.04
C PHE A 116 5.51 -8.35 13.41
N VAL A 117 5.88 -9.19 12.44
CA VAL A 117 6.14 -10.62 12.64
C VAL A 117 7.62 -10.92 12.46
N PHE A 118 8.17 -10.58 11.29
CA PHE A 118 9.59 -10.76 10.95
C PHE A 118 9.94 -9.96 9.69
N SER A 119 11.22 -9.92 9.36
CA SER A 119 11.72 -9.40 8.09
C SER A 119 12.87 -10.23 7.56
N TRP A 120 13.11 -10.18 6.26
CA TRP A 120 14.30 -10.73 5.62
C TRP A 120 14.74 -9.83 4.46
N GLY A 121 15.95 -10.05 3.96
CA GLY A 121 16.53 -9.22 2.91
C GLY A 121 17.74 -8.43 3.41
N ALA A 122 18.67 -8.23 2.49
CA ALA A 122 19.78 -7.30 2.55
C ALA A 122 20.22 -7.02 1.11
N HIS A 123 20.94 -5.93 0.86
CA HIS A 123 21.46 -5.61 -0.47
C HIS A 123 22.38 -6.73 -0.98
N GLY A 124 22.07 -7.30 -2.15
CA GLY A 124 22.94 -8.26 -2.81
C GLY A 124 22.21 -9.26 -3.71
N SER A 125 22.94 -10.27 -4.18
CA SER A 125 22.48 -11.25 -5.18
C SER A 125 22.50 -12.70 -4.67
N GLY A 126 22.83 -12.90 -3.39
CA GLY A 126 22.78 -14.18 -2.71
C GLY A 126 21.35 -14.65 -2.39
N GLU A 127 21.23 -15.86 -1.86
CA GLU A 127 19.94 -16.40 -1.42
C GLU A 127 19.35 -15.53 -0.29
N GLY A 128 18.15 -14.99 -0.53
CA GLY A 128 17.47 -14.12 0.42
C GLY A 128 17.93 -12.65 0.40
N GLU A 129 18.91 -12.28 -0.44
CA GLU A 129 19.31 -10.90 -0.70
C GLU A 129 18.47 -10.30 -1.85
N LEU A 130 18.39 -8.96 -1.90
CA LEU A 130 17.62 -8.18 -2.87
C LEU A 130 18.52 -7.07 -3.45
N ASP A 131 18.62 -6.98 -4.79
CA ASP A 131 19.38 -5.96 -5.54
C ASP A 131 18.44 -5.09 -6.38
#